data_AF-A0A9E0YED4-F1
#
_entry.id   AF-A0A9E0YED4-F1
#
_cell.length_a   1.000
_cell.length_b   1.000
_cell.length_c   1.000
_cell.angle_alpha   90.00
_cell.angle_beta   90.00
_cell.angle_gamma   90.00
#
_symmetry.space_group_name_H-M   'P 1'
#
loop_
_entity.id
_entity.type
_entity.pdbx_description
1 polymer ?
#
loop_
_entity_poly.entity_id
_entity_poly.type
_entity_poly.pdbx_seq_one_letter_code
_entity_poly.pdbx_strand_id
1 'polypeptide(L)'
;MNLSYRLALFAAAAMLPACAGAPKNPSPAAPPAAAVAEKPEPVKVEKPKASDLLHCVQGEDQRTVAIEKKESGCEVRYSKFGNSEVVAYAHHTPEFCSDVKAKIRTNLEAGSFTCSNDKLSPKAAAPAKAKPAAVADSHK
;
A
#
# COMPACT_ATOMS: atom_id res chain seq x y z
N MET A 1 1.90 -33.82 26.04
CA MET A 1 2.27 -33.32 27.38
C MET A 1 3.51 -32.46 27.17
N ASN A 2 3.50 -31.14 27.25
CA ASN A 2 3.18 -30.36 28.44
C ASN A 2 2.54 -29.02 28.09
N LEU A 3 1.23 -28.99 28.35
CA LEU A 3 0.41 -27.82 28.61
C LEU A 3 0.70 -27.43 30.05
N SER A 4 1.24 -26.23 30.31
CA SER A 4 1.31 -25.53 31.61
C SER A 4 2.64 -24.77 31.68
N TYR A 5 2.67 -23.46 31.45
CA TYR A 5 3.45 -22.54 32.30
C TYR A 5 2.98 -21.09 32.07
N ARG A 6 2.06 -20.68 32.94
CA ARG A 6 1.97 -19.35 33.58
C ARG A 6 1.92 -18.16 32.62
N LEU A 7 0.75 -17.63 32.27
CA LEU A 7 -0.10 -16.85 33.19
C LEU A 7 0.74 -16.01 34.18
N ALA A 8 1.56 -15.11 33.64
CA ALA A 8 2.17 -14.00 34.38
C ALA A 8 1.43 -12.71 34.00
N LEU A 9 0.46 -12.44 34.86
CA LEU A 9 -0.30 -11.23 35.06
C LEU A 9 0.64 -10.02 35.21
N PHE A 10 0.71 -9.16 34.20
CA PHE A 10 1.19 -7.79 34.35
C PHE A 10 0.10 -6.82 33.87
N ALA A 11 -0.84 -6.59 34.78
CA ALA A 11 -1.69 -5.42 34.77
C ALA A 11 -0.83 -4.21 35.18
N ALA A 12 -0.39 -3.42 34.21
CA ALA A 12 0.14 -2.08 34.43
C ALA A 12 -0.76 -1.09 33.68
N ALA A 13 -1.79 -0.62 34.39
CA ALA A 13 -2.62 0.49 33.99
C ALA A 13 -1.81 1.79 34.06
N ALA A 14 -1.26 2.24 32.94
CA ALA A 14 -0.76 3.59 32.79
C ALA A 14 -1.89 4.46 32.21
N MET A 15 -2.53 5.22 33.09
CA MET A 15 -3.43 6.32 32.74
C MET A 15 -2.66 7.36 31.92
N LEU A 16 -3.09 7.60 30.68
CA LEU A 16 -2.70 8.79 29.92
C LEU A 16 -3.84 9.83 30.01
N PRO A 17 -3.56 11.09 30.38
CA PRO A 17 -4.56 12.13 30.55
C PRO A 17 -5.19 12.53 29.22
N ALA A 18 -6.52 12.57 29.23
CA ALA A 18 -7.38 13.06 28.16
C ALA A 18 -7.20 14.57 27.98
N CYS A 19 -6.63 15.00 26.85
CA CYS A 19 -6.74 16.39 26.41
C CYS A 19 -8.14 16.63 25.83
N ALA A 20 -8.99 17.23 26.65
CA ALA A 20 -10.25 17.85 26.26
C ALA A 20 -9.97 19.08 25.38
N GLY A 21 -10.09 18.92 24.07
CA GLY A 21 -10.20 20.02 23.11
C GLY A 21 -11.67 20.27 22.78
N ALA A 22 -12.17 21.45 23.13
CA ALA A 22 -13.55 21.89 22.87
C ALA A 22 -13.87 21.94 21.35
N PRO A 23 -15.11 21.61 20.94
CA PRO A 23 -15.53 21.60 19.56
C PRO A 23 -15.76 23.03 19.04
N LYS A 24 -14.91 23.50 18.12
CA LYS A 24 -15.27 24.62 17.26
C LYS A 24 -16.05 24.07 16.07
N ASN A 25 -17.36 24.16 16.20
CA ASN A 25 -18.35 23.92 15.16
C ASN A 25 -18.54 25.24 14.38
N PRO A 26 -18.02 25.39 13.15
CA PRO A 26 -18.51 26.41 12.24
C PRO A 26 -19.82 25.90 11.61
N SER A 27 -20.87 26.69 11.87
CA SER A 27 -22.19 26.67 11.24
C SER A 27 -22.13 26.41 9.72
N PRO A 28 -23.11 25.72 9.13
CA PRO A 28 -23.12 25.38 7.71
C PRO A 28 -23.34 26.64 6.85
N ALA A 29 -22.32 27.02 6.07
CA ALA A 29 -22.51 27.89 4.93
C ALA A 29 -23.02 27.03 3.77
N ALA A 30 -24.25 27.30 3.32
CA ALA A 30 -24.84 26.72 2.13
C ALA A 30 -23.94 26.96 0.91
N PRO A 31 -23.55 25.94 0.12
CA PRO A 31 -23.01 26.17 -1.20
C PRO A 31 -24.16 26.53 -2.17
N PRO A 32 -24.01 27.59 -2.98
CA PRO A 32 -24.96 27.92 -4.03
C PRO A 32 -25.04 26.79 -5.06
N ALA A 33 -26.26 26.53 -5.53
CA ALA A 33 -26.54 25.68 -6.66
C ALA A 33 -25.96 26.26 -7.96
N ALA A 34 -25.56 25.34 -8.82
CA ALA A 34 -25.20 25.50 -10.24
C ALA A 34 -23.86 26.18 -10.55
N ALA A 35 -22.90 25.39 -11.07
CA ALA A 35 -22.61 25.43 -12.51
C ALA A 35 -21.61 24.33 -12.91
N VAL A 36 -21.89 23.72 -14.06
CA VAL A 36 -21.02 22.95 -14.96
C VAL A 36 -20.47 21.61 -14.45
N ALA A 37 -21.26 20.57 -14.70
CA ALA A 37 -20.71 19.27 -15.06
C ALA A 37 -19.93 19.42 -16.37
N GLU A 38 -18.68 19.84 -16.29
CA GLU A 38 -17.71 19.68 -17.35
C GLU A 38 -17.37 18.19 -17.35
N LYS A 39 -18.00 17.47 -18.27
CA LYS A 39 -17.63 16.11 -18.63
C LYS A 39 -16.16 16.17 -19.00
N PRO A 40 -15.22 15.62 -18.22
CA PRO A 40 -13.83 15.63 -18.61
C PRO A 40 -13.76 14.93 -19.97
N GLU A 41 -13.29 15.66 -20.96
CA GLU A 41 -12.87 15.07 -22.22
C GLU A 41 -11.94 13.89 -21.88
N PRO A 42 -11.99 12.79 -22.64
CA PRO A 42 -11.12 11.65 -22.38
C PRO A 42 -9.67 12.10 -22.59
N VAL A 43 -9.05 12.57 -21.50
CA VAL A 43 -7.63 12.83 -21.40
C VAL A 43 -6.99 11.57 -21.91
N LYS A 44 -6.20 11.71 -22.98
CA LYS A 44 -5.49 10.64 -23.63
C LYS A 44 -4.52 10.06 -22.60
N VAL A 45 -5.00 9.08 -21.83
CA VAL A 45 -4.19 8.32 -20.87
C VAL A 45 -3.18 7.57 -21.72
N GLU A 46 -2.02 8.16 -21.92
CA GLU A 46 -0.90 7.44 -22.51
C GLU A 46 -0.62 6.24 -21.62
N LYS A 47 -0.71 5.07 -22.25
CA LYS A 47 -0.51 3.79 -21.59
C LYS A 47 0.85 3.84 -20.86
N PRO A 48 0.90 3.56 -19.55
CA PRO A 48 2.16 3.65 -18.81
C PRO A 48 3.21 2.76 -19.46
N LYS A 49 4.42 3.31 -19.67
CA LYS A 49 5.54 2.55 -20.21
C LYS A 49 5.93 1.47 -19.20
N ALA A 50 6.54 0.38 -19.67
CA ALA A 50 6.89 -0.75 -18.79
C ALA A 50 7.77 -0.34 -17.59
N SER A 51 8.60 0.70 -17.74
CA SER A 51 9.41 1.30 -16.66
C SER A 51 8.60 1.94 -15.54
N ASP A 52 7.36 2.34 -15.81
CA ASP A 52 6.52 3.10 -14.89
C ASP A 52 5.66 2.19 -14.02
N LEU A 53 5.65 0.88 -14.31
CA LEU A 53 4.95 -0.15 -13.56
C LEU A 53 5.90 -0.85 -12.57
N LEU A 54 5.39 -1.29 -11.43
CA LEU A 54 6.09 -2.11 -10.44
C LEU A 54 5.10 -3.13 -9.90
N HIS A 55 5.45 -4.41 -10.01
CA HIS A 55 4.67 -5.51 -9.46
C HIS A 55 5.38 -6.07 -8.25
N CYS A 56 4.65 -6.25 -7.15
CA CYS A 56 5.18 -6.80 -5.91
C CYS A 56 4.31 -7.97 -5.46
N VAL A 57 4.93 -9.11 -5.15
CA VAL A 57 4.23 -10.36 -4.79
C VAL A 57 4.74 -10.92 -3.48
N GLN A 58 3.81 -11.37 -2.63
CA GLN A 58 4.10 -12.16 -1.42
C GLN A 58 3.07 -13.28 -1.30
N GLY A 59 3.45 -14.50 -1.67
CA GLY A 59 2.51 -15.63 -1.73
C GLY A 59 1.38 -15.34 -2.71
N GLU A 60 0.16 -15.21 -2.20
CA GLU A 60 -1.04 -14.87 -2.99
C GLU A 60 -1.36 -13.36 -3.01
N ASP A 61 -0.71 -12.54 -2.16
CA ASP A 61 -0.88 -11.08 -2.18
C ASP A 61 -0.11 -10.48 -3.36
N GLN A 62 -0.84 -9.88 -4.30
CA GLN A 62 -0.29 -9.18 -5.46
C GLN A 62 -0.63 -7.70 -5.37
N ARG A 63 0.42 -6.87 -5.47
CA ARG A 63 0.32 -5.41 -5.44
C ARG A 63 0.97 -4.84 -6.68
N THR A 64 0.38 -3.77 -7.20
CA THR A 64 0.95 -3.04 -8.34
C THR A 64 1.05 -1.57 -8.02
N VAL A 65 2.15 -0.94 -8.42
CA VAL A 65 2.34 0.50 -8.36
C VAL A 65 2.57 0.99 -9.78
N ALA A 66 1.79 1.97 -10.23
CA ALA A 66 1.92 2.57 -11.54
C ALA A 66 2.12 4.07 -11.40
N ILE A 67 3.05 4.64 -12.17
CA ILE A 67 3.12 6.08 -12.39
C ILE A 67 2.37 6.39 -13.67
N GLU A 68 1.33 7.21 -13.56
CA GLU A 68 0.58 7.74 -14.69
C GLU A 68 0.99 9.19 -14.92
N LYS A 69 1.45 9.51 -16.13
CA LYS A 69 1.72 10.89 -16.52
C LYS A 69 0.42 11.50 -17.03
N LYS A 70 0.09 12.68 -16.52
CA LYS A 70 -1.04 13.51 -16.96
C LYS A 70 -0.52 14.81 -17.56
N GLU A 71 -1.38 15.54 -18.25
CA GLU A 71 -1.03 16.84 -18.86
C GLU A 71 -0.48 17.82 -17.83
N SER A 72 -1.04 17.81 -16.63
CA SER A 72 -0.71 18.73 -15.55
C SER A 72 0.25 18.15 -14.51
N GLY A 73 0.84 16.97 -14.73
CA GLY A 73 1.73 16.34 -13.75
C GLY A 73 1.83 14.81 -13.79
N CYS A 74 2.02 14.19 -12.63
CA CYS A 74 2.06 12.74 -12.47
C CYS A 74 1.22 12.28 -11.29
N GLU A 75 0.65 11.07 -11.39
CA GLU A 75 -0.01 10.39 -10.28
C GLU A 75 0.63 9.03 -10.04
N VAL A 76 0.68 8.61 -8.77
CA VAL A 76 1.05 7.26 -8.38
C VAL A 76 -0.23 6.53 -8.00
N ARG A 77 -0.56 5.47 -8.75
CA ARG A 77 -1.63 4.55 -8.42
C ARG A 77 -1.07 3.32 -7.74
N TYR A 78 -1.71 2.95 -6.65
CA TYR A 78 -1.45 1.72 -5.93
C TYR A 78 -2.64 0.79 -6.07
N SER A 79 -2.39 -0.47 -6.39
CA SER A 79 -3.43 -1.47 -6.57
C SER A 79 -3.19 -2.69 -5.70
N LYS A 80 -4.23 -3.16 -5.02
CA LYS A 80 -4.24 -4.35 -4.17
C LYS A 80 -5.58 -5.09 -4.31
N PHE A 81 -5.54 -6.40 -4.54
CA PHE A 81 -6.74 -7.24 -4.69
C PHE A 81 -7.76 -6.68 -5.71
N GLY A 82 -7.28 -6.16 -6.83
CA GLY A 82 -8.12 -5.60 -7.90
C GLY A 82 -8.65 -4.17 -7.64
N ASN A 83 -8.50 -3.65 -6.42
CA ASN A 83 -8.82 -2.26 -6.12
C ASN A 83 -7.61 -1.37 -6.41
N SER A 84 -7.84 -0.20 -6.99
CA SER A 84 -6.79 0.78 -7.33
C SER A 84 -7.16 2.14 -6.78
N GLU A 85 -6.19 2.80 -6.13
CA GLU A 85 -6.34 4.13 -5.55
C GLU A 85 -5.14 5.02 -5.91
N VAL A 86 -5.36 6.33 -5.94
CA VAL A 86 -4.28 7.32 -6.13
C VAL A 86 -3.68 7.62 -4.77
N VAL A 87 -2.40 7.30 -4.59
CA VAL A 87 -1.68 7.49 -3.32
C VAL A 87 -0.80 8.73 -3.31
N ALA A 88 -0.47 9.26 -4.48
CA ALA A 88 0.28 10.50 -4.61
C ALA A 88 -0.03 11.18 -5.94
N TYR A 89 0.09 12.50 -5.94
CA TYR A 89 -0.09 13.34 -7.12
C TYR A 89 0.87 14.52 -7.04
N ALA A 90 1.46 14.91 -8.17
CA ALA A 90 2.32 16.08 -8.27
C ALA A 90 2.13 16.80 -9.60
N HIS A 91 1.97 18.12 -9.55
CA HIS A 91 1.74 18.92 -10.75
C HIS A 91 3.01 19.21 -11.58
N HIS A 92 4.08 19.66 -10.92
CA HIS A 92 5.26 20.19 -11.63
C HIS A 92 6.56 19.45 -11.29
N THR A 93 6.46 18.36 -10.53
CA THR A 93 7.63 17.63 -10.03
C THR A 93 7.49 16.15 -10.38
N PRO A 94 7.82 15.73 -11.62
CA PRO A 94 7.70 14.34 -12.05
C PRO A 94 8.55 13.38 -11.20
N GLU A 95 9.68 13.85 -10.68
CA GLU A 95 10.55 13.10 -9.76
C GLU A 95 9.83 12.68 -8.46
N PHE A 96 8.84 13.47 -8.01
CA PHE A 96 8.07 13.14 -6.80
C PHE A 96 7.35 11.79 -6.93
N CYS A 97 6.79 11.48 -8.10
CA CYS A 97 6.12 10.21 -8.32
C CYS A 97 7.11 9.04 -8.34
N SER A 98 8.31 9.25 -8.89
CA SER A 98 9.41 8.28 -8.85
C SER A 98 9.86 8.00 -7.41
N ASP A 99 10.03 9.04 -6.60
CA ASP A 99 10.41 8.93 -5.19
C ASP A 99 9.34 8.19 -4.38
N VAL A 100 8.06 8.52 -4.59
CA VAL A 100 6.96 7.82 -3.92
C VAL A 100 6.92 6.36 -4.35
N LYS A 101 7.07 6.04 -5.63
CA LYS A 101 7.17 4.65 -6.12
C LYS A 101 8.33 3.90 -5.44
N ALA A 102 9.50 4.53 -5.32
CA ALA A 102 10.67 3.94 -4.65
C ALA A 102 10.44 3.70 -3.15
N LYS A 103 9.76 4.62 -2.46
CA LYS A 103 9.36 4.45 -1.06
C LYS A 103 8.37 3.31 -0.88
N ILE A 104 7.35 3.21 -1.74
CA ILE A 104 6.39 2.10 -1.72
C ILE A 104 7.12 0.77 -1.95
N ARG A 105 8.03 0.71 -2.94
CA ARG A 105 8.86 -0.47 -3.18
C ARG A 105 9.63 -0.88 -1.92
N THR A 106 10.36 0.06 -1.31
CA THR A 106 11.16 -0.19 -0.10
C THR A 106 10.32 -0.74 1.04
N ASN A 107 9.12 -0.16 1.25
CA ASN A 107 8.20 -0.60 2.30
C ASN A 107 7.64 -2.01 2.02
N LEU A 108 7.35 -2.34 0.76
CA LEU A 108 6.89 -3.68 0.38
C LEU A 108 8.01 -4.72 0.51
N GLU A 109 9.22 -4.41 0.05
CA GLU A 109 10.37 -5.28 0.19
C GLU A 109 10.72 -5.53 1.67
N ALA A 110 10.63 -4.51 2.52
CA ALA A 110 10.75 -4.66 3.99
C ALA A 110 9.66 -5.58 4.57
N GLY A 111 8.48 -5.61 3.94
CA GLY A 111 7.39 -6.54 4.24
C GLY A 111 7.55 -7.93 3.62
N SER A 112 8.72 -8.27 3.06
CA SER A 112 9.01 -9.53 2.34
C SER A 112 8.25 -9.72 1.02
N PHE A 113 7.82 -8.64 0.36
CA PHE A 113 7.36 -8.72 -1.02
C PHE A 113 8.54 -8.76 -1.98
N THR A 114 8.42 -9.57 -3.03
CA THR A 114 9.36 -9.55 -4.15
C THR A 114 8.84 -8.60 -5.23
N CYS A 115 9.57 -7.52 -5.50
CA CYS A 115 9.17 -6.50 -6.45
C CYS A 115 9.96 -6.56 -7.78
N SER A 116 9.30 -6.29 -8.90
CA SER A 116 9.90 -6.29 -10.25
C SER A 116 9.24 -5.25 -11.15
N ASN A 117 10.02 -4.59 -12.00
CA ASN A 117 9.51 -3.61 -12.99
C ASN A 117 9.03 -4.30 -14.29
N ASP A 118 9.38 -5.56 -14.49
CA ASP A 118 8.91 -6.33 -15.62
C ASP A 118 7.46 -6.75 -15.40
N LYS A 119 6.63 -6.65 -16.45
CA LYS A 119 5.28 -7.25 -16.46
C LYS A 119 5.42 -8.66 -15.92
N LEU A 120 4.82 -8.94 -14.78
CA LEU A 120 4.93 -10.22 -14.10
C LEU A 120 4.46 -11.30 -15.08
N SER A 121 5.40 -11.93 -15.77
CA SER A 121 5.10 -13.10 -16.58
C SER A 121 4.67 -14.15 -15.55
N PRO A 122 3.49 -14.80 -15.70
CA PRO A 122 2.87 -15.64 -14.66
C PRO A 122 3.67 -16.91 -14.26
N LYS A 123 4.97 -16.98 -14.52
CA LYS A 123 5.87 -18.10 -14.26
C LYS A 123 6.66 -17.95 -12.95
N ALA A 124 6.05 -17.44 -11.89
CA ALA A 124 6.65 -17.42 -10.55
C ALA A 124 5.63 -17.75 -9.45
N ALA A 125 4.84 -18.80 -9.67
CA ALA A 125 4.26 -19.59 -8.60
C ALA A 125 4.87 -20.99 -8.68
N ALA A 126 6.12 -21.11 -8.24
CA ALA A 126 6.66 -22.40 -7.82
C ALA A 126 6.68 -22.39 -6.28
N PRO A 127 6.00 -23.32 -5.62
CA PRO A 127 5.70 -23.25 -4.19
C PRO A 127 6.99 -23.32 -3.37
N ALA A 128 7.12 -22.42 -2.41
CA ALA A 128 7.99 -22.63 -1.26
C ALA A 128 7.49 -23.88 -0.54
N LYS A 129 8.01 -25.06 -0.93
CA LYS A 129 8.00 -26.24 -0.08
C LYS A 129 8.83 -25.91 1.14
N ALA A 130 8.20 -25.31 2.14
CA ALA A 130 8.73 -25.29 3.49
C ALA A 130 8.81 -26.76 3.94
N LYS A 131 10.03 -27.30 3.85
CA LYS A 131 10.40 -28.60 4.40
C LYS A 131 10.05 -28.57 5.90
N PRO A 132 9.19 -29.47 6.41
CA PRO A 132 8.99 -29.55 7.85
C PRO A 132 10.32 -29.92 8.49
N ALA A 133 10.84 -29.04 9.35
CA ALA A 133 11.96 -29.34 10.21
C ALA A 133 11.48 -30.45 11.17
N ALA A 134 11.96 -31.67 10.90
CA ALA A 134 11.75 -32.81 11.75
C ALA A 134 12.27 -32.50 13.16
N VAL A 135 11.39 -32.68 14.12
CA VAL A 135 11.68 -32.77 15.55
C VAL A 135 12.65 -33.92 15.75
N ALA A 136 13.88 -33.63 16.20
CA ALA A 136 14.77 -34.65 16.78
C ALA A 136 14.69 -34.53 18.30
N ASP A 137 13.79 -35.34 18.84
CA ASP A 137 13.78 -35.81 20.21
C ASP A 137 15.06 -36.63 20.47
N SER A 138 15.80 -36.31 21.53
CA SER A 138 16.82 -37.21 22.08
C SER A 138 16.94 -36.98 23.57
N HIS A 139 16.16 -37.76 24.29
CA HIS A 139 16.48 -38.30 25.61
C HIS A 139 17.92 -38.84 25.66
N LYS A 140 18.73 -38.34 26.59
CA LYS A 140 19.51 -39.21 27.49
C LYS A 140 19.90 -38.47 28.77
#